data_AF-A0A9X3EWB5-F1
#
_entry.id   AF-A0A9X3EWB5-F1
#
_cell.length_a   1.000
_cell.length_b   1.000
_cell.length_c   1.000
_cell.angle_alpha   90.00
_cell.angle_beta   90.00
_cell.angle_gamma   90.00
#
_symmetry.space_group_name_H-M   'P 1'
#
loop_
_entity.id
_entity.type
_entity.pdbx_description
1 polymer ?
#
loop_
_entity_poly.entity_id
_entity_poly.type
_entity_poly.pdbx_seq_one_letter_code
_entity_poly.pdbx_strand_id
1 'polypeptide(L)'
;MHHHGILALGVAGLLLAACGPGTASKAEPTPVPSKVAAPPPAEVTPAPPPAPAPAPTGPGQLDTELVRTAGTAQGVEKIKVELEKDGSVRYLSVYHQDPAAVPEAVRKQLEATYPGAKVLRYETEHVVPHGRLHEVEVETADKQQCELSARADGGVVYTECHIDAKALPEPVRAAFAKAHPGVAIKEVEKKTLTGAGDEYEIEFEAGGRLHELYFKPDGTVIRHELVVPAVIEVPA
;
A
#
# COMPACT_ATOMS: atom_id res chain seq x y z
N MET A 1 31.79 29.58 44.55
CA MET A 1 30.44 30.15 44.77
C MET A 1 29.50 28.96 44.87
N HIS A 2 29.31 28.43 46.10
CA HIS A 2 28.09 28.56 46.92
C HIS A 2 26.86 27.93 46.24
N HIS A 3 26.06 27.01 46.77
CA HIS A 3 25.91 26.27 48.05
C HIS A 3 24.98 25.06 47.70
N HIS A 4 25.18 23.81 48.11
CA HIS A 4 24.88 23.16 49.43
C HIS A 4 23.42 23.18 49.92
N GLY A 5 22.93 22.00 50.35
CA GLY A 5 21.82 21.78 51.29
C GLY A 5 21.01 20.50 50.96
N ILE A 6 21.29 19.28 51.44
CA ILE A 6 21.25 18.70 52.83
C ILE A 6 19.78 18.53 53.31
N LEU A 7 19.20 17.31 53.41
CA LEU A 7 19.31 16.22 54.41
C LEU A 7 18.39 16.40 55.64
N ALA A 8 17.57 15.37 55.95
CA ALA A 8 17.10 14.89 57.28
C ALA A 8 16.03 13.80 57.02
N LEU A 9 16.04 12.53 57.44
CA LEU A 9 16.59 11.75 58.57
C LEU A 9 15.99 12.05 59.96
N GLY A 10 15.41 11.01 60.58
CA GLY A 10 14.97 10.95 61.99
C GLY A 10 13.63 10.22 62.14
N VAL A 11 13.51 8.92 62.44
CA VAL A 11 13.96 8.07 63.58
C VAL A 11 13.00 8.11 64.79
N ALA A 12 12.80 6.90 65.35
CA ALA A 12 12.25 6.51 66.66
C ALA A 12 10.72 6.56 66.79
N GLY A 13 10.04 5.53 67.32
CA GLY A 13 10.46 4.44 68.19
C GLY A 13 9.57 4.42 69.44
N LEU A 14 9.44 3.23 70.04
CA LEU A 14 9.09 2.96 71.44
C LEU A 14 7.67 2.42 71.78
N LEU A 15 7.70 1.15 72.23
CA LEU A 15 6.95 0.43 73.30
C LEU A 15 5.51 0.89 73.68
N LEU A 16 4.55 0.02 74.01
CA LEU A 16 4.52 -0.86 75.19
C LEU A 16 3.23 -1.71 75.18
N ALA A 17 3.27 -2.83 75.89
CA ALA A 17 2.21 -3.80 76.15
C ALA A 17 1.05 -3.28 77.01
N ALA A 18 -0.12 -3.94 76.96
CA ALA A 18 -0.85 -4.42 78.15
C ALA A 18 -2.16 -5.16 77.82
N CYS A 19 -2.52 -6.07 78.71
CA CYS A 19 -3.64 -6.99 78.76
C CYS A 19 -5.04 -6.36 78.90
N GLY A 20 -6.06 -7.15 78.53
CA GLY A 20 -7.16 -7.44 79.46
C GLY A 20 -8.56 -6.93 79.08
N PRO A 21 -9.63 -7.61 79.56
CA PRO A 21 -10.86 -7.85 78.80
C PRO A 21 -12.02 -6.93 79.19
N GLY A 22 -12.97 -6.75 78.28
CA GLY A 22 -14.20 -6.00 78.53
C GLY A 22 -15.31 -6.39 77.56
N THR A 23 -16.20 -7.25 78.00
CA THR A 23 -17.49 -7.58 77.39
C THR A 23 -18.41 -6.35 77.44
N ALA A 24 -18.92 -5.92 76.29
CA ALA A 24 -20.13 -5.12 76.21
C ALA A 24 -20.83 -5.37 74.87
N SER A 25 -21.99 -6.02 74.96
CA SER A 25 -22.96 -6.20 73.88
C SER A 25 -23.42 -4.85 73.34
N LYS A 26 -23.38 -4.66 72.01
CA LYS A 26 -24.10 -3.59 71.34
C LYS A 26 -24.49 -4.03 69.93
N ALA A 27 -25.81 -4.14 69.76
CA ALA A 27 -26.62 -3.92 68.57
C ALA A 27 -26.11 -4.48 67.22
N GLU A 28 -26.90 -5.39 66.66
CA GLU A 28 -26.93 -5.77 65.25
C GLU A 28 -26.85 -4.53 64.33
N PRO A 29 -25.83 -4.43 63.46
CA PRO A 29 -25.87 -3.55 62.32
C PRO A 29 -26.69 -4.21 61.21
N THR A 30 -27.73 -3.52 60.77
CA THR A 30 -28.47 -3.80 59.53
C THR A 30 -27.50 -4.09 58.36
N PRO A 31 -27.71 -5.14 57.56
CA PRO A 31 -26.84 -5.44 56.44
C PRO A 31 -26.90 -4.29 55.42
N VAL A 32 -25.75 -3.67 55.18
CA VAL A 32 -25.52 -2.77 54.06
C VAL A 32 -25.76 -3.59 52.78
N PRO A 33 -26.56 -3.14 51.80
CA PRO A 33 -26.69 -3.85 50.55
C PRO A 33 -25.33 -3.89 49.85
N SER A 34 -24.75 -5.09 49.75
CA SER A 34 -23.58 -5.34 48.91
C SER A 34 -23.89 -4.89 47.50
N LYS A 35 -23.18 -3.85 47.05
CA LYS A 35 -23.13 -3.45 45.65
C LYS A 35 -22.55 -4.63 44.87
N VAL A 36 -23.42 -5.41 44.22
CA VAL A 36 -23.03 -6.43 43.24
C VAL A 36 -22.21 -5.70 42.17
N ALA A 37 -20.94 -6.05 42.07
CA ALA A 37 -20.08 -5.56 41.00
C ALA A 37 -20.69 -6.00 39.66
N ALA A 38 -20.89 -5.05 38.76
CA ALA A 38 -21.28 -5.36 37.39
C ALA A 38 -20.23 -6.29 36.77
N PRO A 39 -20.63 -7.32 36.00
CA PRO A 39 -19.68 -8.14 35.28
C PRO A 39 -18.84 -7.24 34.34
N PRO A 40 -17.54 -7.56 34.15
CA PRO A 40 -16.72 -6.83 33.20
C PRO A 40 -17.38 -6.86 31.81
N PRO A 41 -17.31 -5.77 31.02
CA PRO A 41 -17.83 -5.79 29.66
C PRO A 41 -17.17 -6.94 28.91
N ALA A 42 -18.00 -7.77 28.28
CA ALA A 42 -17.52 -8.84 27.42
C ALA A 42 -16.56 -8.23 26.39
N GLU A 43 -15.37 -8.84 26.27
CA GLU A 43 -14.43 -8.53 25.20
C GLU A 43 -15.15 -8.70 23.87
N VAL A 44 -15.50 -7.59 23.23
CA VAL A 44 -16.05 -7.59 21.88
C VAL A 44 -14.89 -7.89 20.96
N THR A 45 -14.76 -9.16 20.58
CA THR A 45 -13.83 -9.58 19.55
C THR A 45 -14.16 -8.78 18.28
N PRO A 46 -13.21 -8.03 17.70
CA PRO A 46 -13.49 -7.28 16.49
C PRO A 46 -13.95 -8.24 15.40
N ALA A 47 -15.05 -7.89 14.73
CA ALA A 47 -15.58 -8.68 13.63
C ALA A 47 -14.47 -8.88 12.58
N PRO A 48 -14.34 -10.09 12.01
CA PRO A 48 -13.38 -10.31 10.93
C PRO A 48 -13.66 -9.33 9.79
N PRO A 49 -12.61 -8.84 9.10
CA PRO A 49 -12.79 -7.94 7.98
C PRO A 49 -13.72 -8.58 6.94
N PRO A 50 -14.57 -7.77 6.26
CA PRO A 50 -15.48 -8.29 5.25
C PRO A 50 -14.68 -9.04 4.19
N ALA A 51 -15.21 -10.20 3.79
CA ALA A 51 -14.60 -10.99 2.73
C ALA A 51 -14.44 -10.13 1.46
N PRO A 52 -13.32 -10.27 0.73
CA PRO A 52 -13.14 -9.55 -0.53
C PRO A 52 -14.32 -9.84 -1.46
N ALA A 53 -14.85 -8.79 -2.09
CA ALA A 53 -15.98 -8.91 -3.01
C ALA A 53 -15.68 -9.99 -4.07
N PRO A 54 -16.67 -10.84 -4.42
CA PRO A 54 -16.48 -11.87 -5.43
C PRO A 54 -16.10 -11.25 -6.77
N ALA A 55 -15.20 -11.91 -7.49
CA ALA A 55 -14.80 -11.48 -8.82
C ALA A 55 -16.03 -11.41 -9.74
N PRO A 56 -16.12 -10.40 -10.62
CA PRO A 56 -17.23 -10.27 -11.55
C PRO A 56 -17.38 -11.50 -12.46
N THR A 57 -18.61 -11.91 -12.76
CA THR A 57 -18.93 -13.20 -13.42
C THR A 57 -19.55 -13.07 -14.82
N GLY A 58 -19.52 -11.88 -15.43
CA GLY A 58 -19.96 -11.66 -16.82
C GLY A 58 -18.79 -11.34 -17.77
N PRO A 59 -18.92 -11.58 -19.09
CA PRO A 59 -17.94 -11.10 -20.05
C PRO A 59 -17.86 -9.56 -19.99
N GLY A 60 -16.65 -9.01 -19.87
CA GLY A 60 -16.41 -7.56 -19.95
C GLY A 60 -16.75 -6.75 -18.70
N GLN A 61 -16.85 -7.36 -17.52
CA GLN A 61 -17.02 -6.62 -16.26
C GLN A 61 -15.65 -6.19 -15.70
N LEU A 62 -15.49 -4.87 -15.51
CA LEU A 62 -14.37 -4.30 -14.77
C LEU A 62 -14.51 -4.60 -13.28
N ASP A 63 -13.39 -4.62 -12.56
CA ASP A 63 -13.38 -4.77 -11.10
C ASP A 63 -14.25 -3.67 -10.46
N THR A 64 -15.25 -4.06 -9.65
CA THR A 64 -16.25 -3.13 -9.12
C THR A 64 -15.65 -2.10 -8.18
N GLU A 65 -14.56 -2.43 -7.46
CA GLU A 65 -13.88 -1.44 -6.64
C GLU A 65 -13.09 -0.46 -7.50
N LEU A 66 -12.57 -0.87 -8.66
CA LEU A 66 -11.94 0.07 -9.59
C LEU A 66 -12.97 1.02 -10.20
N VAL A 67 -14.14 0.51 -10.59
CA VAL A 67 -15.26 1.37 -11.02
C VAL A 67 -15.66 2.32 -9.90
N ARG A 68 -15.75 1.84 -8.65
CA ARG A 68 -16.06 2.67 -7.48
C ARG A 68 -14.97 3.73 -7.25
N THR A 69 -13.69 3.37 -7.30
CA THR A 69 -12.57 4.31 -7.14
C THR A 69 -12.61 5.36 -8.24
N ALA A 70 -12.86 4.98 -9.49
CA ALA A 70 -12.99 5.94 -10.59
C ALA A 70 -14.15 6.93 -10.40
N GLY A 71 -15.26 6.52 -9.80
CA GLY A 71 -16.40 7.41 -9.53
C GLY A 71 -16.26 8.25 -8.26
N THR A 72 -15.45 7.82 -7.28
CA THR A 72 -15.48 8.38 -5.92
C THR A 72 -14.16 8.94 -5.40
N ALA A 73 -13.01 8.52 -5.94
CA ALA A 73 -11.71 8.95 -5.44
C ALA A 73 -11.43 10.42 -5.80
N GLN A 74 -10.72 11.10 -4.89
CA GLN A 74 -10.26 12.46 -5.15
C GLN A 74 -9.18 12.49 -6.24
N GLY A 75 -9.35 13.39 -7.21
CA GLY A 75 -8.35 13.68 -8.24
C GLY A 75 -8.09 12.52 -9.19
N VAL A 76 -9.14 11.81 -9.64
CA VAL A 76 -9.03 10.79 -10.69
C VAL A 76 -8.51 11.44 -11.98
N GLU A 77 -7.43 10.88 -12.55
CA GLU A 77 -6.72 11.44 -13.71
C GLU A 77 -6.95 10.64 -15.00
N LYS A 78 -6.78 9.32 -14.94
CA LYS A 78 -6.92 8.41 -16.08
C LYS A 78 -7.30 6.99 -15.62
N ILE A 79 -7.90 6.23 -16.52
CA ILE A 79 -8.11 4.78 -16.37
C ILE A 79 -7.28 4.09 -17.46
N LYS A 80 -6.36 3.19 -17.09
CA LYS A 80 -5.59 2.35 -18.03
C LYS A 80 -6.24 0.99 -18.13
N VAL A 81 -6.46 0.49 -19.36
CA VAL A 81 -6.98 -0.86 -19.62
C VAL A 81 -6.05 -1.53 -20.63
N GLU A 82 -5.45 -2.64 -20.23
CA GLU A 82 -4.61 -3.45 -21.12
C GLU A 82 -5.34 -4.76 -21.44
N LEU A 83 -5.44 -5.05 -22.74
CA LEU A 83 -6.20 -6.18 -23.27
C LEU A 83 -5.28 -7.21 -23.91
N GLU A 84 -5.65 -8.47 -23.77
CA GLU A 84 -5.08 -9.56 -24.55
C GLU A 84 -5.72 -9.66 -25.94
N LYS A 85 -5.09 -10.41 -26.83
CA LYS A 85 -5.58 -10.63 -28.21
C LYS A 85 -6.94 -11.31 -28.28
N ASP A 86 -7.30 -12.08 -27.25
CA ASP A 86 -8.62 -12.73 -27.12
C ASP A 86 -9.68 -11.80 -26.52
N GLY A 87 -9.32 -10.57 -26.18
CA GLY A 87 -10.19 -9.55 -25.60
C GLY A 87 -10.32 -9.62 -24.08
N SER A 88 -9.63 -10.53 -23.40
CA SER A 88 -9.56 -10.53 -21.94
C SER A 88 -8.78 -9.32 -21.41
N VAL A 89 -9.17 -8.82 -20.23
CA VAL A 89 -8.45 -7.73 -19.55
C VAL A 89 -7.31 -8.34 -18.74
N ARG A 90 -6.07 -7.92 -18.99
CA ARG A 90 -4.90 -8.33 -18.19
C ARG A 90 -4.59 -7.34 -17.08
N TYR A 91 -4.80 -6.06 -17.34
CA TYR A 91 -4.49 -4.98 -16.42
C TYR A 91 -5.57 -3.90 -16.49
N LEU A 92 -5.96 -3.40 -15.32
CA LEU A 92 -6.83 -2.26 -15.16
C LEU A 92 -6.27 -1.39 -14.04
N SER A 93 -6.10 -0.09 -14.26
CA SER A 93 -5.76 0.82 -13.18
C SER A 93 -6.53 2.12 -13.24
N VAL A 94 -6.72 2.72 -12.06
CA VAL A 94 -7.32 4.04 -11.87
C VAL A 94 -6.32 4.90 -11.14
N TYR A 95 -5.85 5.92 -11.85
CA TYR A 95 -4.92 6.92 -11.34
C TYR A 95 -5.68 7.96 -10.54
N HIS A 96 -5.27 8.22 -9.30
CA HIS A 96 -5.94 9.17 -8.41
C HIS A 96 -4.98 9.86 -7.44
N GLN A 97 -5.49 10.87 -6.73
CA GLN A 97 -4.77 11.64 -5.70
C GLN A 97 -5.34 11.39 -4.29
N ASP A 98 -6.16 10.36 -4.12
CA ASP A 98 -6.79 10.00 -2.85
C ASP A 98 -5.95 9.02 -2.00
N PRO A 99 -5.27 9.49 -0.94
CA PRO A 99 -4.54 8.59 -0.04
C PRO A 99 -5.47 7.67 0.76
N ALA A 100 -6.75 8.00 0.92
CA ALA A 100 -7.70 7.17 1.67
C ALA A 100 -8.10 5.89 0.90
N ALA A 101 -7.93 5.89 -0.43
CA ALA A 101 -8.08 4.71 -1.27
C ALA A 101 -6.89 3.73 -1.15
N VAL A 102 -5.80 4.11 -0.48
CA VAL A 102 -4.62 3.27 -0.27
C VAL A 102 -4.60 2.71 1.16
N PRO A 103 -4.55 1.37 1.35
CA PRO A 103 -4.50 0.74 2.67
C PRO A 103 -3.32 1.21 3.51
N GLU A 104 -3.52 1.28 4.83
CA GLU A 104 -2.48 1.71 5.77
C GLU A 104 -1.23 0.81 5.70
N ALA A 105 -1.41 -0.50 5.50
CA ALA A 105 -0.30 -1.45 5.39
C ALA A 105 0.57 -1.16 4.15
N VAL A 106 -0.04 -0.77 3.03
CA VAL A 106 0.68 -0.35 1.82
C VAL A 106 1.46 0.93 2.07
N ARG A 107 0.86 1.94 2.72
CA ARG A 107 1.56 3.19 3.05
C ARG A 107 2.73 2.96 4.02
N LYS A 108 2.59 2.04 4.97
CA LYS A 108 3.69 1.62 5.87
C LYS A 108 4.80 0.90 5.10
N GLN A 109 4.43 0.01 4.19
CA GLN A 109 5.39 -0.68 3.34
C GLN A 109 6.13 0.30 2.43
N LEU A 110 5.45 1.32 1.91
CA LEU A 110 6.06 2.38 1.12
C LEU A 110 7.16 3.11 1.90
N GLU A 111 6.90 3.56 3.12
CA GLU A 111 7.91 4.24 3.96
C GLU A 111 9.09 3.32 4.29
N ALA A 112 8.86 2.00 4.41
CA ALA A 112 9.94 1.04 4.61
C ALA A 112 10.80 0.84 3.35
N THR A 113 10.19 0.85 2.16
CA THR A 113 10.89 0.66 0.88
C THR A 113 11.59 1.94 0.42
N TYR A 114 10.92 3.09 0.55
CA TYR A 114 11.41 4.40 0.12
C TYR A 114 11.29 5.43 1.27
N PRO A 115 12.15 5.35 2.30
CA PRO A 115 12.07 6.24 3.45
C PRO A 115 12.17 7.72 3.06
N GLY A 116 11.21 8.53 3.53
CA GLY A 116 11.16 9.97 3.25
C GLY A 116 10.88 10.34 1.78
N ALA A 117 10.41 9.40 0.96
CA ALA A 117 10.02 9.71 -0.41
C ALA A 117 8.77 10.62 -0.46
N LYS A 118 8.72 11.45 -1.49
CA LYS A 118 7.56 12.31 -1.76
C LYS A 118 6.59 11.57 -2.65
N VAL A 119 5.37 11.34 -2.17
CA VAL A 119 4.30 10.78 -3.01
C VAL A 119 3.93 11.74 -4.14
N LEU A 120 3.88 11.20 -5.35
CA LEU A 120 3.48 11.89 -6.58
C LEU A 120 2.05 11.53 -6.97
N ARG A 121 1.70 10.24 -6.86
CA ARG A 121 0.41 9.72 -7.30
C ARG A 121 0.09 8.37 -6.65
N TYR A 122 -1.17 7.98 -6.71
CA TYR A 122 -1.65 6.66 -6.36
C TYR A 122 -2.35 6.00 -7.53
N GLU A 123 -2.29 4.67 -7.57
CA GLU A 123 -3.17 3.87 -8.40
C GLU A 123 -3.85 2.79 -7.57
N THR A 124 -5.13 2.56 -7.88
CA THR A 124 -5.74 1.27 -7.56
C THR A 124 -5.67 0.44 -8.83
N GLU A 125 -5.19 -0.80 -8.73
CA GLU A 125 -4.94 -1.65 -9.87
C GLU A 125 -5.60 -3.02 -9.73
N HIS A 126 -5.81 -3.69 -10.86
CA HIS A 126 -6.12 -5.10 -10.95
C HIS A 126 -5.22 -5.72 -12.01
N VAL A 127 -4.32 -6.59 -11.59
CA VAL A 127 -3.30 -7.19 -12.46
C VAL A 127 -3.44 -8.69 -12.45
N VAL A 128 -3.61 -9.34 -13.60
CA VAL A 128 -3.64 -10.80 -13.69
C VAL A 128 -2.20 -11.35 -13.61
N PRO A 129 -1.90 -12.35 -12.75
CA PRO A 129 -2.78 -13.08 -11.83
C PRO A 129 -2.77 -12.56 -10.38
N HIS A 130 -2.13 -11.42 -10.11
CA HIS A 130 -1.93 -10.89 -8.76
C HIS A 130 -3.21 -10.40 -8.07
N GLY A 131 -4.25 -10.07 -8.84
CA GLY A 131 -5.50 -9.51 -8.36
C GLY A 131 -5.38 -8.02 -8.08
N ARG A 132 -6.12 -7.55 -7.07
CA ARG A 132 -6.14 -6.13 -6.68
C ARG A 132 -4.85 -5.71 -6.02
N LEU A 133 -4.23 -4.66 -6.53
CA LEU A 133 -3.05 -4.02 -5.97
C LEU A 133 -3.30 -2.53 -5.73
N HIS A 134 -2.44 -1.93 -4.93
CA HIS A 134 -2.38 -0.50 -4.70
C HIS A 134 -0.96 -0.06 -4.99
N GLU A 135 -0.82 0.82 -5.96
CA GLU A 135 0.45 1.38 -6.36
C GLU A 135 0.60 2.80 -5.83
N VAL A 136 1.83 3.14 -5.47
CA VAL A 136 2.19 4.49 -5.07
C VAL A 136 3.43 4.92 -5.83
N GLU A 137 3.26 5.92 -6.68
CA GLU A 137 4.33 6.60 -7.41
C GLU A 137 4.97 7.65 -6.49
N VAL A 138 6.29 7.65 -6.40
CA VAL A 138 7.07 8.51 -5.52
C VAL A 138 8.28 9.10 -6.22
N GLU A 139 8.67 10.30 -5.79
CA GLU A 139 10.04 10.80 -5.96
C GLU A 139 10.82 10.41 -4.70
N THR A 140 11.82 9.54 -4.87
CA THR A 140 12.70 9.08 -3.78
C THR A 140 13.60 10.20 -3.26
N ALA A 141 14.27 9.96 -2.14
CA ALA A 141 15.20 10.93 -1.54
C ALA A 141 16.36 11.33 -2.48
N ASP A 142 16.78 10.42 -3.37
CA ASP A 142 17.78 10.64 -4.41
C ASP A 142 17.22 11.16 -5.75
N LYS A 143 15.95 11.60 -5.76
CA LYS A 143 15.27 12.21 -6.92
C LYS A 143 14.99 11.26 -8.07
N GLN A 144 14.91 9.97 -7.78
CA GLN A 144 14.45 8.96 -8.72
C GLN A 144 12.93 8.86 -8.65
N GLN A 145 12.26 8.75 -9.79
CA GLN A 145 10.85 8.35 -9.85
C GLN A 145 10.78 6.84 -9.78
N CYS A 146 10.05 6.34 -8.77
CA CYS A 146 9.83 4.94 -8.52
C CYS A 146 8.40 4.69 -8.04
N GLU A 147 7.99 3.45 -8.08
CA GLU A 147 6.66 2.99 -7.72
C GLU A 147 6.76 1.74 -6.85
N LEU A 148 5.82 1.60 -5.92
CA LEU A 148 5.62 0.38 -5.15
C LEU A 148 4.19 -0.08 -5.35
N SER A 149 4.02 -1.26 -5.96
CA SER A 149 2.72 -1.93 -6.06
C SER A 149 2.65 -3.09 -5.06
N ALA A 150 1.64 -3.05 -4.20
CA ALA A 150 1.46 -4.00 -3.12
C ALA A 150 0.00 -4.41 -2.93
N ARG A 151 -0.20 -5.59 -2.35
CA ARG A 151 -1.51 -6.05 -1.87
C ARG A 151 -1.96 -5.22 -0.66
N ALA A 152 -3.26 -5.28 -0.36
CA ALA A 152 -3.84 -4.50 0.74
C ALA A 152 -3.26 -4.80 2.13
N ASP A 153 -2.62 -5.95 2.31
CA ASP A 153 -1.90 -6.35 3.53
C ASP A 153 -0.46 -5.81 3.59
N GLY A 154 -0.02 -5.05 2.59
CA GLY A 154 1.34 -4.52 2.45
C GLY A 154 2.31 -5.48 1.75
N GLY A 155 1.88 -6.66 1.30
CA GLY A 155 2.73 -7.59 0.55
C GLY A 155 3.11 -7.03 -0.82
N VAL A 156 4.37 -6.62 -0.97
CA VAL A 156 4.94 -6.10 -2.23
C VAL A 156 4.83 -7.14 -3.34
N VAL A 157 4.37 -6.71 -4.51
CA VAL A 157 4.34 -7.54 -5.72
C VAL A 157 5.49 -7.13 -6.64
N TYR A 158 5.60 -5.84 -6.93
CA TYR A 158 6.72 -5.31 -7.69
C TYR A 158 7.06 -3.88 -7.26
N THR A 159 8.26 -3.46 -7.64
CA THR A 159 8.64 -2.06 -7.68
C THR A 159 9.03 -1.71 -9.10
N GLU A 160 8.77 -0.48 -9.50
CA GLU A 160 9.12 0.06 -10.82
C GLU A 160 9.92 1.33 -10.63
N CYS A 161 10.89 1.61 -11.47
CA CYS A 161 11.60 2.89 -11.44
C CYS A 161 11.97 3.30 -12.85
N HIS A 162 11.84 4.58 -13.15
CA HIS A 162 12.35 5.15 -14.38
C HIS A 162 13.88 4.98 -14.42
N ILE A 163 14.47 4.67 -15.56
CA ILE A 163 15.93 4.58 -15.72
C ILE A 163 16.38 5.34 -16.96
N ASP A 164 17.64 5.76 -16.99
CA ASP A 164 18.24 6.26 -18.23
C ASP A 164 18.30 5.12 -19.26
N ALA A 165 17.97 5.39 -20.52
CA ALA A 165 18.00 4.39 -21.58
C ALA A 165 19.40 3.73 -21.77
N LYS A 166 20.48 4.38 -21.34
CA LYS A 166 21.84 3.81 -21.32
C LYS A 166 22.03 2.76 -20.23
N ALA A 167 21.21 2.78 -19.18
CA ALA A 167 21.21 1.79 -18.12
C ALA A 167 20.50 0.49 -18.51
N LEU A 168 19.80 0.45 -19.66
CA LEU A 168 19.24 -0.78 -20.21
C LEU A 168 20.33 -1.86 -20.41
N PRO A 169 20.01 -3.14 -20.11
CA PRO A 169 20.85 -4.25 -20.51
C PRO A 169 21.17 -4.18 -22.00
N GLU A 170 22.41 -4.51 -22.36
CA GLU A 170 22.85 -4.50 -23.76
C GLU A 170 21.94 -5.33 -24.68
N PRO A 171 21.50 -6.55 -24.30
CA PRO A 171 20.58 -7.33 -25.12
C PRO A 171 19.24 -6.63 -25.38
N VAL A 172 18.69 -5.94 -24.38
CA VAL A 172 17.43 -5.17 -24.51
C VAL A 172 17.61 -4.01 -25.47
N ARG A 173 18.67 -3.21 -25.29
CA ARG A 173 18.98 -2.09 -26.17
C ARG A 173 19.21 -2.55 -27.61
N ALA A 174 19.92 -3.66 -27.81
CA ALA A 174 20.17 -4.24 -29.13
C ALA A 174 18.88 -4.76 -29.80
N ALA A 175 18.02 -5.43 -29.04
CA ALA A 175 16.73 -5.91 -29.52
C ALA A 175 15.82 -4.76 -29.96
N PHE A 176 15.70 -3.71 -29.13
CA PHE A 176 14.93 -2.51 -29.45
C PHE A 176 15.46 -1.81 -30.71
N ALA A 177 16.76 -1.51 -30.77
CA ALA A 177 17.36 -0.80 -31.90
C ALA A 177 17.23 -1.57 -33.23
N LYS A 178 17.23 -2.91 -33.18
CA LYS A 178 17.00 -3.76 -34.34
C LYS A 178 15.55 -3.71 -34.82
N ALA A 179 14.58 -3.74 -33.90
CA ALA A 179 13.15 -3.72 -34.22
C ALA A 179 12.66 -2.33 -34.66
N HIS A 180 13.23 -1.27 -34.07
CA HIS A 180 12.81 0.12 -34.23
C HIS A 180 14.02 1.02 -34.58
N PRO A 181 14.64 0.83 -35.76
CA PRO A 181 15.85 1.56 -36.13
C PRO A 181 15.59 3.07 -36.23
N GLY A 182 16.38 3.85 -35.49
CA GLY A 182 16.32 5.31 -35.50
C GLY A 182 15.15 5.93 -34.74
N VAL A 183 14.32 5.11 -34.09
CA VAL A 183 13.23 5.61 -33.24
C VAL A 183 13.80 6.08 -31.90
N ALA A 184 13.37 7.27 -31.47
CA ALA A 184 13.75 7.82 -30.17
C ALA A 184 12.96 7.13 -29.05
N ILE A 185 13.68 6.75 -27.99
CA ILE A 185 13.08 6.30 -26.73
C ILE A 185 12.56 7.53 -25.99
N LYS A 186 11.31 7.47 -25.52
CA LYS A 186 10.72 8.51 -24.67
C LYS A 186 11.02 8.25 -23.21
N GLU A 187 10.80 7.02 -22.78
CA GLU A 187 10.89 6.62 -21.39
C GLU A 187 11.35 5.18 -21.30
N VAL A 188 12.00 4.86 -20.19
CA VAL A 188 12.40 3.50 -19.85
C VAL A 188 12.13 3.28 -18.38
N GLU A 189 11.51 2.15 -18.08
CA GLU A 189 11.31 1.72 -16.72
C GLU A 189 11.93 0.35 -16.47
N LYS A 190 12.33 0.12 -15.23
CA LYS A 190 12.75 -1.19 -14.74
C LYS A 190 11.74 -1.66 -13.69
N LYS A 191 10.98 -2.68 -14.04
CA LYS A 191 10.10 -3.41 -13.13
C LYS A 191 10.84 -4.55 -12.47
N THR A 192 10.83 -4.63 -11.14
CA THR A 192 11.40 -5.74 -10.38
C THR A 192 10.26 -6.53 -9.73
N LEU A 193 9.96 -7.71 -10.28
CA LEU A 193 8.90 -8.57 -9.77
C LEU A 193 9.42 -9.48 -8.65
N THR A 194 8.70 -9.50 -7.53
CA THR A 194 9.04 -10.33 -6.36
C THR A 194 9.01 -11.81 -6.75
N GLY A 195 10.19 -12.43 -6.78
CA GLY A 195 10.36 -13.86 -7.10
C GLY A 195 10.35 -14.21 -8.59
N ALA A 196 10.23 -13.24 -9.51
CA ALA A 196 10.23 -13.48 -10.96
C ALA A 196 11.34 -12.73 -11.73
N GLY A 197 12.01 -11.77 -11.10
CA GLY A 197 13.15 -11.04 -11.67
C GLY A 197 12.76 -9.73 -12.32
N ASP A 198 13.67 -9.19 -13.14
CA ASP A 198 13.53 -7.87 -13.73
C ASP A 198 12.84 -7.95 -15.11
N GLU A 199 11.98 -6.97 -15.38
CA GLU A 199 11.44 -6.63 -16.70
C GLU A 199 11.80 -5.17 -17.02
N TYR A 200 11.89 -4.86 -18.31
CA TYR A 200 12.20 -3.51 -18.78
C TYR A 200 11.11 -3.05 -19.75
N GLU A 201 10.52 -1.89 -19.48
CA GLU A 201 9.60 -1.22 -20.37
C GLU A 201 10.35 -0.15 -21.17
N ILE A 202 10.02 -0.03 -22.46
CA ILE A 202 10.46 1.07 -23.31
C ILE A 202 9.22 1.70 -23.94
N GLU A 203 8.99 2.97 -23.64
CA GLU A 203 8.01 3.79 -24.33
C GLU A 203 8.63 4.50 -25.53
N PHE A 204 7.92 4.51 -26.66
CA PHE A 204 8.34 5.21 -27.87
C PHE A 204 7.16 5.61 -28.75
N GLU A 205 7.38 6.60 -29.60
CA GLU A 205 6.40 6.97 -30.63
C GLU A 205 6.76 6.36 -31.98
N ALA A 206 5.78 5.73 -32.63
CA ALA A 206 5.86 5.29 -34.00
C ALA A 206 4.50 5.47 -34.68
N GLY A 207 4.50 5.97 -35.93
CA GLY A 207 3.25 6.21 -36.67
C GLY A 207 2.31 7.22 -35.99
N GLY A 208 2.84 8.15 -35.19
CA GLY A 208 2.06 9.15 -34.46
C GLY A 208 1.31 8.59 -33.25
N ARG A 209 1.70 7.42 -32.75
CA ARG A 209 1.07 6.75 -31.61
C ARG A 209 2.12 6.27 -30.63
N LEU A 210 1.76 6.26 -29.34
CA LEU A 210 2.60 5.74 -28.26
C LEU A 210 2.55 4.21 -28.26
N HIS A 211 3.71 3.60 -28.09
CA HIS A 211 3.90 2.17 -27.95
C HIS A 211 4.69 1.90 -26.67
N GLU A 212 4.34 0.81 -26.00
CA GLU A 212 5.01 0.29 -24.82
C GLU A 212 5.55 -1.10 -25.18
N LEU A 213 6.85 -1.34 -25.03
CA LEU A 213 7.49 -2.61 -25.38
C LEU A 213 8.28 -3.15 -24.19
N TYR A 214 7.97 -4.38 -23.82
CA TYR A 214 8.47 -5.00 -22.60
C TYR A 214 9.44 -6.10 -22.92
N PHE A 215 10.51 -6.16 -22.13
CA PHE A 215 11.62 -7.06 -22.33
C PHE A 215 12.01 -7.78 -21.05
N LYS A 216 12.46 -9.02 -21.21
CA LYS A 216 13.34 -9.66 -20.24
C LYS A 216 14.76 -9.08 -20.34
N PRO A 217 15.62 -9.29 -19.32
CA PRO A 217 17.00 -8.76 -19.34
C PRO A 217 17.86 -9.30 -20.50
N ASP A 218 17.49 -10.45 -21.06
CA ASP A 218 18.16 -11.08 -22.21
C ASP A 218 17.72 -10.52 -23.58
N GLY A 219 16.87 -9.50 -23.60
CA GLY A 219 16.36 -8.87 -24.82
C GLY A 219 15.16 -9.59 -25.45
N THR A 220 14.64 -10.65 -24.81
CA THR A 220 13.38 -11.27 -25.24
C THR A 220 12.22 -10.31 -25.05
N VAL A 221 11.52 -9.97 -26.14
CA VAL A 221 10.26 -9.23 -26.07
C VAL A 221 9.19 -10.12 -25.46
N ILE A 222 8.55 -9.64 -24.40
CA ILE A 222 7.44 -10.35 -23.73
C ILE A 222 6.09 -9.72 -24.03
N ARG A 223 6.05 -8.43 -24.38
CA ARG A 223 4.80 -7.73 -24.67
C ARG A 223 5.04 -6.49 -25.52
N HIS A 224 4.10 -6.18 -26.42
CA HIS A 224 4.07 -4.97 -27.23
C HIS A 224 2.66 -4.42 -27.23
N GLU A 225 2.53 -3.18 -26.76
CA GLU A 225 1.24 -2.48 -26.68
C GLU A 225 1.25 -1.24 -27.56
N LEU A 226 0.04 -0.89 -27.97
CA LEU A 226 -0.22 0.28 -28.78
C LEU A 226 -1.31 1.08 -28.07
N VAL A 227 -0.94 2.24 -27.55
CA VAL A 227 -1.85 3.07 -26.78
C VAL A 227 -2.86 3.73 -27.74
N VAL A 228 -4.14 3.46 -27.50
CA VAL A 228 -5.28 4.06 -28.22
C VAL A 228 -5.92 5.13 -27.34
N PRO A 229 -6.34 6.27 -27.90
CA PRO A 229 -7.32 7.12 -27.23
C PRO A 229 -8.64 6.34 -27.02
N ALA A 230 -9.24 6.46 -25.84
CA ALA A 230 -10.51 5.82 -25.51
C ALA A 230 -11.36 6.74 -24.61
N VAL A 231 -12.68 6.50 -24.60
CA VAL A 231 -13.62 7.13 -23.68
C VAL A 231 -14.23 6.03 -22.82
N ILE A 232 -14.19 6.19 -21.50
CA ILE A 232 -14.78 5.28 -20.52
C ILE A 232 -15.72 6.11 -19.65
N GLU A 233 -17.00 5.77 -19.67
CA GLU A 233 -18.01 6.39 -18.80
C GLU A 233 -18.14 5.55 -17.53
N VAL A 234 -17.97 6.18 -16.37
CA VAL A 234 -18.13 5.54 -15.06
C VAL A 234 -19.33 6.15 -14.33
N PRO A 235 -20.11 5.35 -13.58
CA PRO A 235 -21.21 5.88 -12.78
C PRO A 235 -20.67 6.76 -11.63
N ALA A 236 -21.38 7.85 -11.33
CA ALA A 236 -21.09 8.77 -10.24
C ALA A 236 -21.86 8.42 -8.95
#